data_AF-A0AA87RAS8-F1
#
_entry.id   AF-A0AA87RAS8-F1
#
_cell.length_a   1.000
_cell.length_b   1.000
_cell.length_c   1.000
_cell.angle_alpha   90.00
_cell.angle_beta   90.00
_cell.angle_gamma   90.00
#
_symmetry.space_group_name_H-M   'P 1'
#
loop_
_entity.id
_entity.type
_entity.pdbx_description
1 polymer ?
#
loop_
_entity_poly.entity_id
_entity_poly.type
_entity_poly.pdbx_seq_one_letter_code
_entity_poly.pdbx_strand_id
1 'polypeptide(L)'
;MPSTIPTGSARPRAAWLCAIAASAVLLSGCASATAEPAEPAPQPSHTMPDGTVMSGAEHAEHADGAEHGDGGEHHASDGEGPSAAAEMVCGGQVATAAASMLGLEGTPEPSSSWDAPMFTCTYEVDGAPIVLTVHDVTDADEGQQHFDELQASLGAEEIEGMLGLGLPSFSTGDGVVGFLRDGKTLTVDATALPDGFADGSMTQDGAAYALASAVLVCWVEHD
;
A
#
# COMPACT_ATOMS: atom_id res chain seq x y z
N MET A 1 -70.12 13.54 -11.83
CA MET A 1 -70.10 12.88 -10.51
C MET A 1 -68.89 13.41 -9.74
N PRO A 2 -69.07 13.77 -8.46
CA PRO A 2 -68.10 14.52 -7.66
C PRO A 2 -67.10 13.62 -6.91
N SER A 3 -66.05 14.26 -6.37
CA SER A 3 -65.17 13.81 -5.27
C SER A 3 -64.17 12.69 -5.62
N THR A 4 -62.90 12.73 -5.18
CA THR A 4 -62.45 13.06 -3.82
C THR A 4 -60.96 13.42 -3.83
N ILE A 5 -60.60 14.48 -3.10
CA ILE A 5 -59.24 14.88 -2.71
C ILE A 5 -58.74 13.98 -1.57
N PRO A 6 -57.47 13.54 -1.54
CA PRO A 6 -56.81 13.25 -0.28
C PRO A 6 -55.95 14.43 0.20
N THR A 7 -56.30 14.82 1.43
CA THR A 7 -55.70 15.82 2.31
C THR A 7 -54.28 15.41 2.74
N GLY A 8 -53.45 16.40 3.02
CA GLY A 8 -52.03 16.26 3.24
C GLY A 8 -51.58 15.57 4.54
N SER A 9 -50.26 15.47 4.66
CA SER A 9 -49.57 15.47 5.96
C SER A 9 -48.17 16.03 5.76
N ALA A 10 -48.02 17.30 6.12
CA ALA A 10 -46.74 17.92 6.38
C ALA A 10 -46.10 17.22 7.59
N ARG A 11 -44.90 16.68 7.43
CA ARG A 11 -44.11 16.19 8.56
C ARG A 11 -43.13 17.28 9.03
N PRO A 12 -43.02 17.50 10.35
CA PRO A 12 -42.26 18.59 10.92
C PRO A 12 -40.74 18.39 10.75
N ARG A 13 -40.06 19.50 10.48
CA ARG A 13 -38.62 19.68 10.59
C ARG A 13 -38.20 19.45 12.05
N ALA A 14 -37.58 18.30 12.34
CA ALA A 14 -36.88 18.09 13.59
C ALA A 14 -35.40 18.43 13.37
N ALA A 15 -35.02 19.62 13.81
CA ALA A 15 -33.63 20.01 13.99
C ALA A 15 -33.04 19.15 15.11
N TRP A 16 -31.98 18.38 14.80
CA TRP A 16 -31.14 17.75 15.81
C TRP A 16 -29.79 18.46 15.81
N LEU A 17 -29.57 19.18 16.91
CA LEU A 17 -28.30 19.81 17.28
C LEU A 17 -27.44 18.79 18.05
N CYS A 18 -26.16 18.76 17.68
CA CYS A 18 -24.97 18.54 18.52
C CYS A 18 -24.80 17.22 19.29
N ALA A 19 -23.85 16.40 18.82
CA ALA A 19 -22.80 15.85 19.68
C ALA A 19 -21.52 15.64 18.84
N ILE A 20 -20.58 16.57 18.96
CA ILE A 20 -19.21 16.41 18.45
C ILE A 20 -18.46 15.60 19.51
N ALA A 21 -18.17 14.34 19.22
CA ALA A 21 -17.18 13.57 19.97
C ALA A 21 -15.84 13.68 19.23
N ALA A 22 -14.93 14.47 19.80
CA ALA A 22 -13.55 14.55 19.35
C ALA A 22 -12.83 13.28 19.79
N SER A 23 -12.66 12.33 18.88
CA SER A 23 -11.79 11.18 19.07
C SER A 23 -10.36 11.59 18.75
N ALA A 24 -9.52 11.68 19.78
CA ALA A 24 -8.08 11.84 19.63
C ALA A 24 -7.49 10.56 19.04
N VAL A 25 -6.99 10.63 17.81
CA VAL A 25 -6.20 9.56 17.21
C VAL A 25 -4.77 9.67 17.75
N LEU A 26 -4.34 8.61 18.44
CA LEU A 26 -2.95 8.41 18.83
C LEU A 26 -2.14 8.16 17.55
N LEU A 27 -1.22 9.07 17.23
CA LEU A 27 -0.20 8.84 16.22
C LEU A 27 0.73 7.71 16.70
N SER A 28 0.66 6.52 16.11
CA SER A 28 1.78 5.59 16.10
C SER A 28 2.76 6.06 15.03
N GLY A 29 3.85 6.70 15.46
CA GLY A 29 4.92 7.13 14.57
C GLY A 29 5.74 5.93 14.10
N CYS A 30 5.99 5.86 12.79
CA CYS A 30 7.09 5.09 12.22
C CYS A 30 8.41 5.72 12.68
N ALA A 31 9.29 4.93 13.28
CA ALA A 31 10.62 5.37 13.68
C ALA A 31 11.63 4.91 12.63
N SER A 32 11.95 5.78 11.67
CA SER A 32 13.18 5.70 10.88
C SER A 32 14.05 6.88 11.30
N ALA A 33 15.17 6.59 11.98
CA ALA A 33 16.18 7.59 12.32
C ALA A 33 17.49 7.25 11.61
N THR A 34 17.78 8.03 10.57
CA THR A 34 19.10 8.28 9.98
C THR A 34 19.24 9.81 9.99
N ALA A 35 20.35 10.50 10.24
CA ALA A 35 21.75 10.23 10.52
C ALA A 35 22.33 11.51 11.20
N GLU A 36 23.53 11.46 11.79
CA GLU A 36 24.60 12.43 11.54
C GLU A 36 25.92 12.03 12.27
N PRO A 37 27.10 12.43 11.74
CA PRO A 37 28.39 12.00 12.23
C PRO A 37 28.93 12.92 13.34
N ALA A 38 29.46 12.34 14.42
CA ALA A 38 30.16 13.08 15.47
C ALA A 38 31.49 12.40 15.82
N GLU A 39 32.54 13.21 15.87
CA GLU A 39 33.91 12.91 16.29
C GLU A 39 34.00 12.15 17.63
N PRO A 40 35.07 11.35 17.87
CA PRO A 40 35.15 10.49 19.03
C PRO A 40 35.57 11.28 20.29
N ALA A 41 34.77 11.18 21.35
CA ALA A 41 35.10 11.61 22.72
C ALA A 41 34.49 10.61 23.74
N PRO A 42 35.00 10.56 24.98
CA PRO A 42 35.42 9.33 25.66
C PRO A 42 34.30 8.43 26.18
N GLN A 43 34.58 7.12 26.24
CA GLN A 43 33.66 6.06 26.63
C GLN A 43 33.13 6.21 28.06
N PRO A 44 31.82 6.00 28.31
CA PRO A 44 31.26 5.92 29.64
C PRO A 44 31.58 4.56 30.29
N SER A 45 32.22 4.60 31.46
CA SER A 45 32.36 3.42 32.33
C SER A 45 31.12 3.31 33.22
N HIS A 46 30.39 2.20 33.13
CA HIS A 46 29.28 1.91 34.03
C HIS A 46 29.78 1.01 35.18
N THR A 47 29.70 1.50 36.41
CA THR A 47 30.06 0.74 37.62
C THR A 47 28.80 0.10 38.22
N MET A 48 28.82 -1.22 38.40
CA MET A 48 27.76 -1.96 39.09
C MET A 48 27.86 -1.75 40.62
N PRO A 49 26.74 -1.88 41.38
CA PRO A 49 26.71 -1.60 42.81
C PRO A 49 27.60 -2.51 43.69
N ASP A 50 28.09 -3.64 43.18
CA ASP A 50 29.05 -4.52 43.87
C ASP A 50 30.53 -4.16 43.63
N GLY A 51 30.80 -3.05 42.93
CA GLY A 51 32.17 -2.54 42.72
C GLY A 51 32.97 -3.26 41.63
N THR A 52 32.36 -4.20 40.90
CA THR A 52 32.99 -4.87 39.77
C THR A 52 32.97 -3.99 38.52
N VAL A 53 34.13 -3.75 37.91
CA VAL A 53 34.28 -3.09 36.62
C VAL A 53 34.40 -4.15 35.52
N MET A 54 33.55 -4.09 34.50
CA MET A 54 33.71 -4.90 33.27
C MET A 54 34.59 -4.09 32.32
N SER A 55 35.80 -4.56 32.05
CA SER A 55 36.65 -3.97 31.01
C SER A 55 36.25 -4.59 29.67
N GLY A 56 35.73 -3.77 28.75
CA GLY A 56 35.33 -4.20 27.40
C GLY A 56 36.53 -4.46 26.49
N ALA A 57 37.37 -5.44 26.84
CA ALA A 57 38.55 -5.81 26.07
C ALA A 57 38.71 -7.34 26.00
N GLU A 58 37.73 -8.01 25.41
CA GLU A 58 37.86 -9.42 25.04
C GLU A 58 36.98 -9.74 23.83
N HIS A 59 37.40 -9.25 22.66
CA HIS A 59 37.13 -9.90 21.36
C HIS A 59 38.22 -9.45 20.38
N ALA A 60 39.45 -9.88 20.65
CA ALA A 60 40.44 -10.09 19.61
C ALA A 60 40.84 -11.56 19.68
N GLU A 61 41.02 -12.16 18.50
CA GLU A 61 41.68 -13.45 18.27
C GLU A 61 40.78 -14.70 18.32
N HIS A 62 40.01 -14.90 17.25
CA HIS A 62 39.92 -16.20 16.60
C HIS A 62 40.02 -16.01 15.08
N ALA A 63 41.25 -16.10 14.58
CA ALA A 63 41.50 -16.52 13.21
C ALA A 63 41.37 -18.05 13.20
N ASP A 64 40.51 -18.59 12.32
CA ASP A 64 40.79 -19.76 11.47
C ASP A 64 39.50 -20.22 10.78
N GLY A 65 39.45 -20.02 9.46
CA GLY A 65 38.81 -20.91 8.49
C GLY A 65 37.28 -20.98 8.45
N ALA A 66 36.66 -20.13 7.63
CA ALA A 66 35.63 -20.53 6.68
C ALA A 66 35.41 -19.41 5.66
N GLU A 67 35.83 -19.66 4.43
CA GLU A 67 35.48 -18.86 3.26
C GLU A 67 33.96 -18.91 3.06
N HIS A 68 33.26 -17.84 3.43
CA HIS A 68 32.01 -17.47 2.80
C HIS A 68 32.24 -16.15 2.09
N GLY A 69 32.61 -16.27 0.81
CA GLY A 69 32.52 -15.17 -0.13
C GLY A 69 31.06 -14.86 -0.34
N ASP A 70 30.55 -13.88 0.40
CA ASP A 70 29.33 -13.16 0.03
C ASP A 70 29.75 -12.15 -1.03
N GLY A 71 29.84 -12.65 -2.27
CA GLY A 71 29.65 -11.79 -3.42
C GLY A 71 28.20 -11.38 -3.38
N GLY A 72 27.92 -10.18 -2.87
CA GLY A 72 26.67 -9.47 -3.10
C GLY A 72 26.55 -9.18 -4.59
N GLU A 73 26.29 -10.23 -5.36
CA GLU A 73 25.71 -10.17 -6.68
C GLU A 73 24.31 -9.62 -6.45
N HIS A 74 24.06 -8.43 -7.00
CA HIS A 74 22.73 -7.90 -7.16
C HIS A 74 21.92 -8.97 -7.89
N HIS A 75 21.20 -9.78 -7.12
CA HIS A 75 20.24 -10.70 -7.63
C HIS A 75 19.15 -9.84 -8.27
N ALA A 76 19.24 -9.71 -9.59
CA ALA A 76 18.06 -9.67 -10.43
C ALA A 76 17.08 -10.72 -9.89
N SER A 77 15.79 -10.45 -9.97
CA SER A 77 14.74 -11.41 -9.64
C SER A 77 14.83 -12.67 -10.52
N ASP A 78 15.79 -13.55 -10.20
CA ASP A 78 15.91 -14.94 -10.64
C ASP A 78 15.30 -15.86 -9.55
N GLY A 79 14.50 -15.29 -8.64
CA GLY A 79 13.71 -16.02 -7.66
C GLY A 79 12.49 -16.65 -8.31
N GLU A 80 12.19 -17.89 -7.91
CA GLU A 80 11.12 -18.75 -8.45
C GLU A 80 9.69 -18.24 -8.17
N GLY A 81 9.50 -16.96 -7.87
CA GLY A 81 8.26 -16.34 -7.42
C GLY A 81 8.31 -14.80 -7.36
N PRO A 82 7.17 -14.16 -7.04
CA PRO A 82 7.07 -12.71 -6.87
C PRO A 82 7.93 -12.19 -5.71
N SER A 83 8.32 -10.92 -5.77
CA SER A 83 8.96 -10.20 -4.67
C SER A 83 8.00 -10.03 -3.49
N ALA A 84 8.57 -9.81 -2.29
CA ALA A 84 7.78 -9.55 -1.09
C ALA A 84 6.85 -8.34 -1.24
N ALA A 85 7.26 -7.32 -1.99
CA ALA A 85 6.42 -6.15 -2.29
C ALA A 85 5.18 -6.54 -3.10
N ALA A 86 5.35 -7.38 -4.13
CA ALA A 86 4.24 -7.88 -4.95
C ALA A 86 3.31 -8.80 -4.13
N GLU A 87 3.85 -9.71 -3.32
CA GLU A 87 3.03 -10.62 -2.49
C GLU A 87 2.12 -9.88 -1.50
N MET A 88 2.59 -8.75 -0.94
CA MET A 88 1.79 -7.95 0.00
C MET A 88 0.53 -7.36 -0.62
N VAL A 89 0.47 -7.22 -1.94
CA VAL A 89 -0.72 -6.75 -2.64
C VAL A 89 -1.90 -7.70 -2.44
N CYS A 90 -1.65 -8.99 -2.19
CA CYS A 90 -2.70 -9.98 -1.86
C CYS A 90 -2.90 -10.21 -0.36
N GLY A 91 -2.07 -9.62 0.51
CA GLY A 91 -1.90 -10.10 1.87
C GLY A 91 -2.28 -9.10 2.96
N GLY A 92 -2.61 -9.64 4.13
CA GLY A 92 -2.52 -8.94 5.41
C GLY A 92 -3.30 -7.62 5.50
N GLN A 93 -2.55 -6.52 5.70
CA GLN A 93 -3.13 -5.20 5.95
C GLN A 93 -3.83 -4.62 4.71
N VAL A 94 -3.39 -4.95 3.49
CA VAL A 94 -4.03 -4.49 2.25
C VAL A 94 -5.43 -5.07 2.15
N ALA A 95 -5.59 -6.38 2.34
CA ALA A 95 -6.92 -7.02 2.32
C ALA A 95 -7.86 -6.48 3.41
N THR A 96 -7.31 -6.15 4.59
CA THR A 96 -8.08 -5.55 5.69
C THR A 96 -8.49 -4.11 5.38
N ALA A 97 -7.59 -3.31 4.80
CA ALA A 97 -7.87 -1.95 4.37
C ALA A 97 -8.91 -1.95 3.23
N ALA A 98 -8.76 -2.85 2.25
CA ALA A 98 -9.72 -3.06 1.17
C ALA A 98 -11.12 -3.36 1.71
N ALA A 99 -11.24 -4.32 2.64
CA ALA A 99 -12.51 -4.65 3.29
C ALA A 99 -13.15 -3.42 3.97
N SER A 100 -12.36 -2.66 4.72
CA SER A 100 -12.86 -1.48 5.43
C SER A 100 -13.27 -0.35 4.48
N MET A 101 -12.53 -0.12 3.40
CA MET A 101 -12.81 0.94 2.43
C MET A 101 -14.02 0.62 1.56
N LEU A 102 -14.17 -0.65 1.20
CA LEU A 102 -15.27 -1.16 0.37
C LEU A 102 -16.52 -1.51 1.20
N GLY A 103 -16.46 -1.40 2.53
CA GLY A 103 -17.59 -1.66 3.42
C GLY A 103 -18.00 -3.14 3.50
N LEU A 104 -17.05 -4.06 3.30
CA LEU A 104 -17.31 -5.50 3.30
C LEU A 104 -17.55 -6.01 4.73
N GLU A 105 -18.47 -6.97 4.88
CA GLU A 105 -18.78 -7.60 6.17
C GLU A 105 -17.67 -8.55 6.68
N GLY A 106 -16.58 -8.71 5.94
CA GLY A 106 -15.41 -9.50 6.31
C GLY A 106 -14.20 -9.23 5.41
N THR A 107 -13.04 -9.78 5.77
CA THR A 107 -11.85 -9.70 4.94
C THR A 107 -12.01 -10.61 3.72
N PRO A 108 -11.95 -10.08 2.49
CA PRO A 108 -12.00 -10.90 1.29
C PRO A 108 -10.77 -11.82 1.24
N GLU A 109 -10.95 -13.05 0.78
CA GLU A 109 -9.85 -13.96 0.47
C GLU A 109 -9.51 -13.81 -1.03
N PRO A 110 -8.46 -13.05 -1.39
CA PRO A 110 -8.10 -12.90 -2.78
C PRO A 110 -7.49 -14.19 -3.35
N SER A 111 -7.60 -14.34 -4.66
CA SER A 111 -6.82 -15.33 -5.42
C SER A 111 -5.60 -14.65 -6.04
N SER A 112 -4.48 -15.37 -6.12
CA SER A 112 -3.23 -14.85 -6.69
C SER A 112 -2.70 -15.75 -7.80
N SER A 113 -2.06 -15.15 -8.80
CA SER A 113 -1.30 -15.86 -9.82
C SER A 113 0.02 -15.15 -10.11
N TRP A 114 1.04 -15.95 -10.42
CA TRP A 114 2.35 -15.48 -10.84
C TRP A 114 2.63 -15.96 -12.26
N ASP A 115 2.81 -15.01 -13.18
CA ASP A 115 3.28 -15.23 -14.55
C ASP A 115 4.39 -14.21 -14.80
N ALA A 116 5.60 -14.57 -14.39
CA ALA A 116 6.73 -13.64 -14.29
C ALA A 116 6.89 -12.79 -15.57
N PRO A 117 7.14 -11.47 -15.44
CA PRO A 117 7.35 -10.71 -14.21
C PRO A 117 6.05 -10.20 -13.56
N MET A 118 4.89 -10.77 -13.93
CA MET A 118 3.59 -10.25 -13.53
C MET A 118 2.98 -11.01 -12.36
N PHE A 119 2.77 -10.30 -11.25
CA PHE A 119 1.97 -10.79 -10.13
C PHE A 119 0.56 -10.23 -10.22
N THR A 120 -0.44 -11.10 -10.13
CA THR A 120 -1.86 -10.69 -10.17
C THR A 120 -2.57 -11.15 -8.91
N CYS A 121 -3.37 -10.25 -8.37
CA CYS A 121 -4.23 -10.46 -7.23
C CYS A 121 -5.67 -10.09 -7.58
N THR A 122 -6.61 -10.99 -7.35
CA THR A 122 -8.03 -10.73 -7.63
C THR A 122 -8.84 -10.81 -6.35
N TYR A 123 -9.50 -9.70 -6.02
CA TYR A 123 -10.48 -9.60 -4.93
C TYR A 123 -11.89 -9.71 -5.48
N GLU A 124 -12.71 -10.59 -4.92
CA GLU A 124 -14.13 -10.69 -5.26
C GLU A 124 -14.96 -9.82 -4.31
N VAL A 125 -15.68 -8.85 -4.87
CA VAL A 125 -16.46 -7.85 -4.14
C VAL A 125 -17.88 -7.85 -4.67
N ASP A 126 -18.81 -8.39 -3.88
CA ASP A 126 -20.23 -8.56 -4.26
C ASP A 126 -20.43 -9.21 -5.65
N GLY A 127 -19.53 -10.13 -6.03
CA GLY A 127 -19.55 -10.85 -7.30
C GLY A 127 -18.94 -10.10 -8.48
N ALA A 128 -18.27 -8.97 -8.23
CA ALA A 128 -17.45 -8.25 -9.20
C ALA A 128 -15.96 -8.35 -8.81
N PRO A 129 -15.07 -8.69 -9.76
CA PRO A 129 -13.64 -8.75 -9.48
C PRO A 129 -13.02 -7.35 -9.45
N ILE A 130 -12.12 -7.14 -8.49
CA ILE A 130 -11.13 -6.06 -8.53
C ILE A 130 -9.77 -6.71 -8.72
N VAL A 131 -9.06 -6.32 -9.78
CA VAL A 131 -7.78 -6.94 -10.15
C VAL A 131 -6.65 -5.97 -9.85
N LEU A 132 -5.70 -6.40 -9.03
CA LEU A 132 -4.46 -5.69 -8.77
C LEU A 132 -3.33 -6.44 -9.44
N THR A 133 -2.49 -5.72 -10.15
CA THR A 133 -1.42 -6.29 -10.95
C THR A 133 -0.12 -5.55 -10.65
N VAL A 134 0.96 -6.28 -10.41
CA VAL A 134 2.29 -5.72 -10.17
C VAL A 134 3.25 -6.24 -11.24
N HIS A 135 3.76 -5.31 -12.05
CA HIS A 135 4.93 -5.56 -12.89
C HIS A 135 6.17 -5.55 -12.00
N ASP A 136 6.65 -6.74 -11.65
CA ASP A 136 7.63 -6.95 -10.60
C ASP A 136 9.05 -7.11 -11.17
N VAL A 137 9.64 -5.98 -11.53
CA VAL A 137 11.02 -5.89 -12.02
C VAL A 137 11.89 -5.12 -11.04
N THR A 138 13.19 -5.40 -11.01
CA THR A 138 14.15 -4.69 -10.16
C THR A 138 14.87 -3.57 -10.90
N ASP A 139 14.82 -3.56 -12.24
CA ASP A 139 15.38 -2.51 -13.06
C ASP A 139 14.41 -1.33 -13.17
N ALA A 140 14.87 -0.14 -12.77
CA ALA A 140 14.03 1.05 -12.73
C ALA A 140 13.69 1.60 -14.13
N ASP A 141 14.59 1.45 -15.11
CA ASP A 141 14.35 1.91 -16.48
C ASP A 141 13.32 1.00 -17.17
N GLU A 142 13.39 -0.31 -16.96
CA GLU A 142 12.39 -1.29 -17.41
C GLU A 142 11.03 -1.02 -16.77
N GLY A 143 11.01 -0.74 -15.46
CA GLY A 143 9.82 -0.32 -14.72
C GLY A 143 9.15 0.93 -15.30
N GLN A 144 9.94 1.96 -15.54
CA GLN A 144 9.47 3.23 -16.12
C GLN A 144 8.95 3.02 -17.55
N GLN A 145 9.67 2.27 -18.38
CA GLN A 145 9.24 1.95 -19.74
C GLN A 145 7.87 1.24 -19.72
N HIS A 146 7.71 0.23 -18.86
CA HIS A 146 6.45 -0.48 -18.73
C HIS A 146 5.31 0.46 -18.31
N PHE A 147 5.55 1.34 -17.32
CA PHE A 147 4.58 2.32 -16.87
C PHE A 147 4.14 3.27 -17.99
N ASP A 148 5.09 3.85 -18.73
CA ASP A 148 4.82 4.80 -19.81
C ASP A 148 4.06 4.13 -20.97
N GLU A 149 4.46 2.90 -21.34
CA GLU A 149 3.77 2.11 -22.37
C GLU A 149 2.34 1.76 -21.95
N LEU A 150 2.15 1.36 -20.70
CA LEU A 150 0.84 1.04 -20.15
C LEU A 150 -0.06 2.27 -20.15
N GLN A 151 0.42 3.40 -19.60
CA GLN A 151 -0.31 4.67 -19.58
C GLN A 151 -0.74 5.09 -21.00
N ALA A 152 0.19 5.05 -21.96
CA ALA A 152 -0.08 5.41 -23.35
C ALA A 152 -1.08 4.46 -24.01
N SER A 153 -0.98 3.14 -23.74
CA SER A 153 -1.88 2.13 -24.32
C SER A 153 -3.32 2.28 -23.83
N LEU A 154 -3.51 2.70 -22.58
CA LEU A 154 -4.81 2.94 -21.96
C LEU A 154 -5.37 4.32 -22.31
N GLY A 155 -4.55 5.22 -22.87
CA GLY A 155 -4.93 6.62 -23.04
C GLY A 155 -5.21 7.32 -21.71
N ALA A 156 -4.52 6.90 -20.65
CA ALA A 156 -4.73 7.36 -19.28
C ALA A 156 -4.08 8.73 -19.04
N GLU A 157 -4.71 9.54 -18.19
CA GLU A 157 -4.21 10.85 -17.78
C GLU A 157 -3.33 10.72 -16.54
N GLU A 158 -2.29 11.55 -16.44
CA GLU A 158 -1.46 11.61 -15.23
C GLU A 158 -2.28 12.13 -14.04
N ILE A 159 -2.09 11.52 -12.87
CA ILE A 159 -2.70 12.02 -11.64
C ILE A 159 -1.83 13.16 -11.08
N GLU A 160 -2.28 14.40 -11.29
CA GLU A 160 -1.50 15.58 -10.89
C GLU A 160 -1.54 15.87 -9.38
N GLY A 161 -0.45 16.46 -8.88
CA GLY A 161 -0.37 17.06 -7.55
C GLY A 161 -0.29 16.05 -6.41
N MET A 162 -0.92 16.36 -5.27
CA MET A 162 -0.84 15.51 -4.06
C MET A 162 -1.58 14.18 -4.22
N LEU A 163 -2.44 14.05 -5.23
CA LEU A 163 -3.16 12.82 -5.53
C LEU A 163 -2.22 11.76 -6.12
N GLY A 164 -1.16 12.16 -6.82
CA GLY A 164 -0.14 11.20 -7.25
C GLY A 164 0.73 10.66 -6.11
N LEU A 165 0.50 11.10 -4.85
CA LEU A 165 1.28 10.71 -3.67
C LEU A 165 2.79 10.98 -3.79
N GLY A 166 3.19 11.88 -4.70
CA GLY A 166 4.59 12.15 -5.03
C GLY A 166 5.23 11.11 -5.94
N LEU A 167 4.45 10.21 -6.53
CA LEU A 167 4.88 9.14 -7.43
C LEU A 167 4.33 9.36 -8.85
N PRO A 168 5.02 8.89 -9.89
CA PRO A 168 4.42 8.79 -11.22
C PRO A 168 3.17 7.91 -11.15
N SER A 169 2.05 8.44 -11.64
CA SER A 169 0.76 7.78 -11.53
C SER A 169 -0.21 8.22 -12.63
N PHE A 170 -1.14 7.35 -12.99
CA PHE A 170 -2.15 7.63 -14.01
C PHE A 170 -3.53 7.12 -13.59
N SER A 171 -4.58 7.68 -14.19
CA SER A 171 -5.95 7.16 -14.13
C SER A 171 -6.60 7.19 -15.52
N THR A 172 -7.42 6.18 -15.81
CA THR A 172 -8.31 6.20 -16.99
C THR A 172 -9.61 6.97 -16.75
N GLY A 173 -9.92 7.33 -15.51
CA GLY A 173 -11.20 7.93 -15.09
C GLY A 173 -12.36 6.94 -14.96
N ASP A 174 -12.23 5.73 -15.51
CA ASP A 174 -13.26 4.69 -15.55
C ASP A 174 -13.00 3.54 -14.56
N GLY A 175 -11.99 3.68 -13.68
CA GLY A 175 -11.69 2.68 -12.65
C GLY A 175 -10.39 1.91 -12.82
N VAL A 176 -9.47 2.37 -13.68
CA VAL A 176 -8.09 1.86 -13.72
C VAL A 176 -7.14 2.94 -13.25
N VAL A 177 -6.31 2.64 -12.25
CA VAL A 177 -5.22 3.52 -11.81
C VAL A 177 -3.90 2.78 -11.81
N GLY A 178 -2.82 3.50 -12.08
CA GLY A 178 -1.46 2.98 -12.07
C GLY A 178 -0.53 3.84 -11.24
N PHE A 179 0.42 3.22 -10.54
CA PHE A 179 1.48 3.90 -9.79
C PHE A 179 2.82 3.20 -10.05
N LEU A 180 3.87 3.99 -10.27
CA LEU A 180 5.24 3.52 -10.35
C LEU A 180 5.95 3.76 -9.02
N ARG A 181 6.51 2.70 -8.43
CA ARG A 181 7.30 2.77 -7.20
C ARG A 181 8.41 1.72 -7.22
N ASP A 182 9.62 2.12 -6.86
CA ASP A 182 10.79 1.22 -6.75
C ASP A 182 11.05 0.39 -8.02
N GLY A 183 10.82 0.98 -9.20
CA GLY A 183 10.92 0.29 -10.50
C GLY A 183 9.77 -0.68 -10.81
N LYS A 184 8.75 -0.77 -9.95
CA LYS A 184 7.60 -1.65 -10.14
C LYS A 184 6.34 -0.85 -10.44
N THR A 185 5.53 -1.36 -11.37
CA THR A 185 4.25 -0.74 -11.71
C THR A 185 3.12 -1.49 -11.03
N LEU A 186 2.42 -0.83 -10.11
CA LEU A 186 1.15 -1.27 -9.56
C LEU A 186 0.02 -0.77 -10.45
N THR A 187 -0.86 -1.65 -10.90
CA THR A 187 -2.13 -1.32 -11.55
C THR A 187 -3.28 -1.86 -10.73
N VAL A 188 -4.34 -1.07 -10.57
CA VAL A 188 -5.59 -1.49 -9.94
C VAL A 188 -6.72 -1.27 -10.95
N ASP A 189 -7.42 -2.34 -11.29
CA ASP A 189 -8.59 -2.35 -12.17
C ASP A 189 -9.84 -2.70 -11.35
N ALA A 190 -10.70 -1.69 -11.19
CA ALA A 190 -12.00 -1.78 -10.53
C ALA A 190 -13.16 -1.58 -11.52
N THR A 191 -12.92 -1.64 -12.84
CA THR A 191 -13.93 -1.36 -13.88
C THR A 191 -15.12 -2.32 -13.84
N ALA A 192 -14.94 -3.52 -13.28
CA ALA A 192 -16.02 -4.49 -13.14
C ALA A 192 -16.96 -4.19 -11.96
N LEU A 193 -16.62 -3.24 -11.08
CA LEU A 193 -17.53 -2.80 -10.02
C LEU A 193 -18.74 -2.06 -10.63
N PRO A 194 -19.94 -2.24 -10.04
CA PRO A 194 -21.11 -1.50 -10.47
C PRO A 194 -20.96 -0.01 -10.15
N ASP A 195 -21.55 0.84 -11.00
CA ASP A 195 -21.66 2.27 -10.72
C ASP A 195 -22.37 2.50 -9.38
N GLY A 196 -21.76 3.35 -8.52
CA GLY A 196 -22.33 3.68 -7.21
C GLY A 196 -22.29 2.51 -6.22
N PHE A 197 -21.22 1.71 -6.24
CA PHE A 197 -20.93 0.73 -5.19
C PHE A 197 -20.86 1.40 -3.79
N ALA A 198 -21.01 0.61 -2.72
CA ALA A 198 -21.11 1.09 -1.35
C ALA A 198 -22.25 2.11 -1.15
N ASP A 199 -23.48 1.72 -1.46
CA ASP A 199 -24.70 2.53 -1.34
C ASP A 199 -24.67 3.87 -2.11
N GLY A 200 -23.93 3.93 -3.22
CA GLY A 200 -23.80 5.12 -4.06
C GLY A 200 -22.72 6.10 -3.60
N SER A 201 -21.91 5.73 -2.59
CA SER A 201 -20.88 6.61 -2.04
C SER A 201 -19.54 6.54 -2.77
N MET A 202 -19.32 5.52 -3.60
CA MET A 202 -18.03 5.26 -4.25
C MET A 202 -18.17 5.05 -5.77
N THR A 203 -17.22 5.60 -6.53
CA THR A 203 -17.04 5.35 -7.97
C THR A 203 -15.97 4.26 -8.18
N GLN A 204 -15.91 3.65 -9.37
CA GLN A 204 -14.85 2.69 -9.68
C GLN A 204 -13.46 3.33 -9.56
N ASP A 205 -13.29 4.56 -10.06
CA ASP A 205 -12.04 5.32 -9.95
C ASP A 205 -11.65 5.61 -8.50
N GLY A 206 -12.64 5.99 -7.67
CA GLY A 206 -12.42 6.18 -6.24
C GLY A 206 -12.00 4.88 -5.53
N ALA A 207 -12.59 3.75 -5.91
CA ALA A 207 -12.23 2.43 -5.38
C ALA A 207 -10.80 2.02 -5.79
N ALA A 208 -10.47 2.17 -7.06
CA ALA A 208 -9.15 1.86 -7.58
C ALA A 208 -8.07 2.71 -6.90
N TYR A 209 -8.29 4.03 -6.78
CA TYR A 209 -7.38 4.95 -6.10
C TYR A 209 -7.22 4.63 -4.59
N ALA A 210 -8.32 4.34 -3.89
CA ALA A 210 -8.28 4.01 -2.46
C ALA A 210 -7.48 2.72 -2.21
N LEU A 211 -7.68 1.70 -3.04
CA LEU A 211 -6.93 0.45 -2.96
C LEU A 211 -5.45 0.63 -3.29
N ALA A 212 -5.13 1.38 -4.35
CA ALA A 212 -3.76 1.70 -4.70
C ALA A 212 -3.05 2.44 -3.54
N SER A 213 -3.74 3.40 -2.91
CA SER A 213 -3.23 4.11 -1.75
C SER A 213 -2.97 3.18 -0.56
N ALA A 214 -3.89 2.23 -0.29
CA ALA A 214 -3.71 1.24 0.77
C ALA A 214 -2.48 0.36 0.53
N VAL A 215 -2.29 -0.09 -0.72
CA VAL A 215 -1.12 -0.86 -1.13
C VAL A 215 0.16 -0.05 -0.93
N LEU A 216 0.20 1.20 -1.41
CA LEU A 216 1.39 2.06 -1.30
C LEU A 216 1.77 2.39 0.15
N VAL A 217 0.79 2.52 1.05
CA VAL A 217 1.06 2.72 2.48
C VAL A 217 1.70 1.47 3.11
N CYS A 218 1.32 0.28 2.65
CA CYS A 218 1.86 -0.99 3.14
C CYS A 218 3.10 -1.47 2.38
N TRP A 219 3.44 -0.85 1.27
CA TRP A 219 4.54 -1.24 0.39
C TRP A 219 5.88 -1.12 1.11
N VAL A 220 6.55 -2.26 1.25
CA VAL A 220 7.91 -2.35 1.79
C VAL A 220 8.86 -2.16 0.62
N GLU A 221 9.81 -1.25 0.78
CA GLU A 221 10.85 -0.98 -0.20
C GLU A 221 11.70 -2.25 -0.40
N HIS A 222 12.17 -2.44 -1.63
CA HIS A 222 13.16 -3.48 -1.91
C HIS A 222 14.54 -2.91 -1.54
N ASP A 223 15.15 -3.43 -0.47
CA ASP A 223 16.60 -3.23 -0.22
C ASP A 223 17.44 -4.07 -1.19
#